data_AF-A0A8S4QDB0-F1
#
_entry.id   AF-A0A8S4QDB0-F1
#
_cell.length_a   1.000
_cell.length_b   1.000
_cell.length_c   1.000
_cell.angle_alpha   90.00
_cell.angle_beta   90.00
_cell.angle_gamma   90.00
#
_symmetry.space_group_name_H-M   'P 1'
#
loop_
_entity.id
_entity.type
_entity.pdbx_description
1 polymer ?
#
loop_
_entity_poly.entity_id
_entity_poly.type
_entity_poly.pdbx_seq_one_letter_code
_entity_poly.pdbx_strand_id
1 'polypeptide(L)'
;MSMGMDISPVDLINIQMFAVRVVALVNYRKQISQYLHTKMNSVAPNLTTLVGDQVGARLISKAGSLTSLAKYPASTLQILGMV
;
A
#
# COMPACT_ATOMS: atom_id res chain seq x y z
N MET A 1 15.06 8.32 34.58
CA MET A 1 14.59 9.68 34.23
C MET A 1 15.37 10.11 33.01
N SER A 2 14.70 10.53 31.93
CA SER A 2 15.37 10.88 30.67
C SER A 2 16.18 12.16 30.87
N MET A 3 17.49 12.12 30.59
CA MET A 3 18.35 13.29 30.48
C MET A 3 18.08 13.97 29.14
N GLY A 4 16.93 14.63 29.01
CA GLY A 4 16.57 15.41 27.83
C GLY A 4 17.20 16.81 27.89
N MET A 5 17.55 17.35 26.73
CA MET A 5 17.93 18.75 26.55
C MET A 5 16.65 19.60 26.41
N ASP A 6 16.65 20.82 26.95
CA ASP A 6 15.52 21.74 26.79
C ASP A 6 15.29 22.06 25.31
N ILE A 7 14.07 21.78 24.84
CA ILE A 7 13.65 22.03 23.45
C ILE A 7 13.06 23.43 23.37
N SER A 8 13.45 24.20 22.35
CA SER A 8 12.84 25.51 22.08
C SER A 8 11.34 25.36 21.83
N PRO A 9 10.48 26.28 22.32
CA PRO A 9 9.04 26.24 22.07
C PRO A 9 8.69 26.17 20.57
N VAL A 10 9.51 26.79 19.71
CA VAL A 10 9.34 26.76 18.25
C VAL A 10 9.60 25.36 17.68
N ASP A 11 10.62 24.66 18.17
CA ASP A 11 10.94 23.30 17.73
C ASP A 11 9.88 22.31 18.18
N LEU A 12 9.33 22.48 19.39
CA LEU A 12 8.24 21.66 19.89
C LEU A 12 6.98 21.77 19.01
N ILE A 13 6.63 23.00 18.59
CA ILE A 13 5.53 23.23 17.66
C ILE A 13 5.80 22.55 16.31
N ASN A 14 7.02 22.65 15.77
CA ASN A 14 7.39 21.99 14.51
C ASN A 14 7.32 20.47 14.60
N ILE A 15 7.82 19.88 15.69
CA ILE A 15 7.76 18.43 15.95
C ILE A 15 6.29 17.99 16.04
N GLN A 16 5.45 18.73 16.76
CA GLN A 16 4.04 18.39 16.89
C GLN A 16 3.30 18.50 15.55
N MET A 17 3.55 19.54 14.77
CA MET A 17 3.00 19.68 13.42
C MET A 17 3.44 18.53 12.50
N PHE A 18 4.71 18.13 12.57
CA PHE A 18 5.21 17.00 11.80
C PHE A 18 4.55 15.69 12.22
N ALA A 19 4.43 15.43 13.53
CA ALA A 19 3.76 14.24 14.04
C ALA A 19 2.31 14.14 13.56
N VAL A 20 1.56 15.25 13.58
CA VAL A 20 0.18 15.30 13.06
C VAL A 20 0.14 14.95 11.56
N ARG A 21 1.07 15.48 10.76
CA ARG A 21 1.16 15.15 9.33
C ARG A 21 1.46 13.67 9.09
N VAL A 22 2.38 13.09 9.88
CA VAL A 22 2.70 11.67 9.79
C VAL A 22 1.46 10.82 10.12
N VAL A 23 0.72 11.17 11.17
CA VAL A 23 -0.54 10.49 11.52
C VAL A 23 -1.56 10.61 10.37
N ALA A 24 -1.69 11.78 9.76
CA ALA A 24 -2.57 11.98 8.62
C ALA A 24 -2.18 11.08 7.43
N LEU A 25 -0.88 10.95 7.13
CA LEU A 25 -0.38 10.06 6.07
C LEU A 25 -0.66 8.58 6.37
N VAL A 26 -0.51 8.15 7.62
CA VAL A 26 -0.86 6.78 8.03
C VAL A 26 -2.35 6.51 7.85
N ASN A 27 -3.20 7.47 8.22
CA ASN A 27 -4.65 7.35 8.01
C ASN A 27 -5.00 7.33 6.52
N TYR A 28 -4.37 8.17 5.71
CA TYR A 28 -4.56 8.17 4.26
C TYR A 28 -4.14 6.83 3.63
N ARG A 29 -3.01 6.25 4.06
CA ARG A 29 -2.57 4.91 3.64
C ARG A 29 -3.62 3.84 3.95
N LYS A 30 -4.26 3.89 5.12
CA LYS A 30 -5.36 2.97 5.48
C LYS A 30 -6.56 3.13 4.54
N GLN A 31 -6.95 4.37 4.23
CA GLN A 31 -8.06 4.63 3.31
C GLN A 31 -7.78 4.07 1.91
N ILE A 32 -6.57 4.28 1.37
CA ILE A 32 -6.18 3.71 0.08
C ILE A 32 -6.20 2.18 0.11
N SER A 33 -5.72 1.56 1.20
CA SER A 33 -5.75 0.10 1.33
C SER A 33 -7.18 -0.44 1.30
N GLN A 34 -8.11 0.23 1.98
CA GLN A 34 -9.53 -0.16 1.98
C GLN A 34 -10.17 0.03 0.60
N TYR A 35 -9.84 1.12 -0.08
CA TYR A 35 -10.28 1.37 -1.45
C TYR A 35 -9.76 0.27 -2.40
N LEU A 36 -8.48 -0.10 -2.28
CA LEU A 36 -7.89 -1.17 -3.07
C LEU A 36 -8.59 -2.51 -2.85
N HIS A 37 -8.85 -2.88 -1.60
CA HIS A 37 -9.59 -4.10 -1.24
C HIS A 37 -10.97 -4.13 -1.90
N THR A 38 -11.72 -3.03 -1.78
CA THR A 38 -13.06 -2.92 -2.37
C THR A 38 -13.01 -3.03 -3.89
N LYS A 39 -12.03 -2.38 -4.53
CA LYS A 39 -11.90 -2.38 -5.99
C LYS A 39 -11.45 -3.74 -6.52
N MET A 40 -10.50 -4.39 -5.85
CA MET A 40 -10.00 -5.71 -6.24
C MET A 40 -11.08 -6.79 -6.10
N ASN A 41 -11.88 -6.77 -5.03
CA ASN A 41 -13.04 -7.67 -4.90
C ASN A 41 -14.08 -7.47 -6.01
N SER A 42 -14.25 -6.24 -6.51
CA SER A 42 -15.17 -5.96 -7.61
C SER A 42 -14.62 -6.35 -8.98
N VAL A 43 -13.31 -6.30 -9.19
CA VAL A 43 -12.67 -6.47 -10.52
C VAL A 43 -12.12 -7.89 -10.71
N ALA A 44 -11.47 -8.44 -9.69
CA ALA A 44 -10.80 -9.74 -9.75
C ALA A 44 -10.93 -10.50 -8.41
N PRO A 45 -12.16 -10.89 -7.98
CA PRO A 45 -12.39 -11.54 -6.69
C PRO A 45 -11.63 -12.86 -6.55
N ASN A 46 -11.58 -13.67 -7.62
CA ASN A 46 -10.86 -14.95 -7.60
C ASN A 46 -9.35 -14.77 -7.39
N LEU A 47 -8.77 -13.72 -7.98
CA LEU A 47 -7.35 -13.41 -7.81
C LEU A 47 -7.07 -12.93 -6.39
N THR A 48 -7.93 -12.06 -5.85
CA THR A 48 -7.86 -11.61 -4.46
C THR A 48 -7.91 -12.78 -3.48
N THR A 49 -8.82 -13.75 -3.66
CA THR A 49 -8.91 -14.89 -2.75
C THR A 49 -7.67 -15.78 -2.78
N LEU A 50 -7.01 -15.91 -3.94
CA LEU A 50 -5.83 -16.78 -4.09
C LEU A 50 -4.53 -16.15 -3.58
N VAL A 51 -4.29 -14.86 -3.85
CA VAL A 51 -2.99 -14.22 -3.56
C VAL A 51 -3.08 -12.97 -2.68
N GLY A 52 -4.30 -12.51 -2.37
CA GLY A 52 -4.55 -11.26 -1.64
C GLY A 52 -4.57 -10.02 -2.54
N ASP A 53 -5.20 -8.94 -2.05
CA ASP A 53 -5.43 -7.72 -2.83
C ASP A 53 -4.14 -7.03 -3.29
N GLN A 54 -3.17 -6.94 -2.38
CA GLN A 54 -1.94 -6.18 -2.63
C GLN A 54 -1.06 -6.89 -3.68
N VAL A 55 -0.97 -8.22 -3.62
CA VAL A 55 -0.22 -9.02 -4.57
C VAL A 55 -0.96 -9.08 -5.92
N GLY A 56 -2.27 -9.31 -5.90
CA GLY A 56 -3.10 -9.31 -7.11
C GLY A 56 -3.05 -7.98 -7.86
N ALA A 57 -3.16 -6.85 -7.15
CA ALA A 57 -3.03 -5.53 -7.75
C ALA A 57 -1.64 -5.28 -8.33
N ARG A 58 -0.56 -5.75 -7.68
CA ARG A 58 0.80 -5.67 -8.21
C ARG A 58 0.95 -6.48 -9.50
N LEU A 59 0.42 -7.70 -9.55
CA LEU A 59 0.47 -8.54 -10.75
C LEU A 59 -0.25 -7.85 -11.93
N ILE A 60 -1.47 -7.34 -11.70
CA ILE A 60 -2.23 -6.59 -12.71
C ILE A 60 -1.45 -5.35 -13.18
N SER A 61 -0.89 -4.58 -12.25
CA SER A 61 -0.10 -3.39 -12.56
C SER A 61 1.15 -3.73 -13.37
N LYS A 62 1.81 -4.85 -13.07
CA LYS A 62 3.03 -5.28 -13.77
C LYS A 62 2.72 -5.80 -15.17
N ALA A 63 1.57 -6.47 -15.35
CA ALA A 63 1.07 -6.90 -16.66
C ALA A 63 0.45 -5.75 -17.48
N GLY A 64 0.18 -4.60 -16.87
CA GLY A 64 -0.41 -3.41 -17.48
C GLY A 64 -1.94 -3.46 -17.61
N SER A 65 -2.56 -4.64 -17.62
CA SER A 65 -4.01 -4.81 -17.54
C SER A 65 -4.38 -6.21 -17.05
N LEU A 66 -5.62 -6.38 -16.58
CA LEU A 66 -6.14 -7.71 -16.19
C LEU A 66 -6.19 -8.67 -17.39
N THR A 67 -6.54 -8.16 -18.57
CA THR A 67 -6.59 -8.97 -19.81
C THR A 67 -5.21 -9.43 -20.26
N SER A 68 -4.19 -8.56 -20.11
CA SER A 68 -2.80 -8.94 -20.37
C SER A 68 -2.32 -10.01 -19.40
N LEU A 69 -2.68 -9.88 -18.11
CA LEU A 69 -2.35 -10.85 -17.07
C LEU A 69 -2.95 -12.23 -17.38
N ALA A 70 -4.19 -12.29 -17.84
CA ALA A 70 -4.88 -13.53 -18.21
C ALA A 70 -4.26 -14.24 -19.42
N LYS A 71 -3.50 -13.53 -20.26
CA LYS A 71 -2.80 -14.09 -21.43
C LYS A 71 -1.40 -14.62 -21.10
N TYR A 72 -0.84 -14.25 -19.95
CA TYR A 72 0.50 -14.70 -19.58
C TYR A 72 0.51 -16.18 -19.18
N PRO A 73 1.52 -16.95 -19.63
CA PRO A 73 1.69 -18.32 -19.17
C PRO A 73 2.10 -18.34 -17.69
N ALA A 74 1.84 -19.46 -17.02
CA ALA A 74 2.11 -19.63 -15.59
C ALA A 74 3.57 -19.35 -15.20
N SER A 75 4.54 -19.71 -16.06
CA SER A 75 5.96 -19.44 -15.85
C SER A 75 6.29 -17.95 -15.78
N THR A 76 5.65 -17.12 -16.62
CA THR A 76 5.80 -15.66 -16.58
C THR A 76 5.14 -15.07 -15.32
N LEU A 77 3.97 -15.58 -14.94
CA LEU A 77 3.30 -15.17 -13.69
C LEU A 77 4.15 -15.49 -12.46
N GLN A 78 4.83 -16.64 -12.44
CA GLN A 78 5.70 -17.04 -11.35
C GLN A 78 6.86 -16.06 -11.17
N ILE A 79 7.52 -15.66 -12.27
CA ILE A 79 8.62 -14.67 -12.21
C ILE A 79 8.08 -13.28 -11.80
N LEU A 80 6.92 -12.87 -12.32
CA LEU A 80 6.28 -11.60 -11.96
C LEU A 80 5.89 -11.54 -10.47
N GLY A 81 5.56 -12.68 -9.85
CA GLY A 81 5.22 -12.79 -8.44
C GLY A 81 6.43 -12.85 -7.49
N MET A 82 7.64 -13.08 -8.02
CA MET A 82 8.88 -13.12 -7.22
C MET A 82 9.55 -11.74 -7.06
N VAL A 83 9.10 -10.71 -7.78
CA VAL A 83 9.67 -9.34 -7.79
C VAL A 83 8.79 -8.33 -7.05
#